data_AF-A0A9X6Q1F3-F1
#
_entry.id   AF-A0A9X6Q1F3-F1
#
_cell.length_a   1.000
_cell.length_b   1.000
_cell.length_c   1.000
_cell.angle_alpha   90.00
_cell.angle_beta   90.00
_cell.angle_gamma   90.00
#
_symmetry.space_group_name_H-M   'P 1'
#
loop_
_entity.id
_entity.type
_entity.pdbx_description
1 polymer ?
#
loop_
_entity_poly.entity_id
_entity_poly.type
_entity_poly.pdbx_seq_one_letter_code
_entity_poly.pdbx_strand_id
1 'polypeptide(L)'
;MTSLQNQLFTRLNLKKRNEVTFEELPTILFSFAHTIPFENLDVIARNTNQISLENLREKILTSSRGGLCYELNTLFYYFLRDCGYDVQLALGTVYKNDINAWALEDGHITIILTYDNVQYLIDVGIASLVPLVPVPFTGKSVSSKNGSYRVRRKDTSKGNYVLERIDTDGEWKVCHAFYKHNIDEIIVNDVQRRVIEDEKSIFNKGPIAVKLTNSGHISLTNTSLTEAIRGKKTKHEITEDQYKEFLYTLFAIKL
;
A
#
# COMPACT_ATOMS: atom_id res chain seq x y z
N MET A 1 -5.01 -20.11 14.72
CA MET A 1 -4.80 -18.67 14.46
C MET A 1 -3.53 -18.20 15.18
N THR A 2 -2.61 -17.58 14.44
CA THR A 2 -1.37 -17.00 14.98
C THR A 2 -1.65 -15.69 15.72
N SER A 3 -0.65 -15.19 16.47
CA SER A 3 -0.74 -13.89 17.15
C SER A 3 -0.91 -12.74 16.15
N LEU A 4 -0.21 -12.80 15.01
CA LEU A 4 -0.32 -11.84 13.92
C LEU A 4 -1.75 -11.78 13.35
N GLN A 5 -2.34 -12.92 13.00
CA GLN A 5 -3.70 -12.98 12.47
C GLN A 5 -4.71 -12.36 13.44
N ASN A 6 -4.60 -12.70 14.73
CA ASN A 6 -5.47 -12.16 15.77
C ASN A 6 -5.37 -10.62 15.86
N GLN A 7 -4.14 -10.11 15.93
CA GLN A 7 -3.88 -8.66 15.99
C GLN A 7 -4.36 -7.94 14.73
N LEU A 8 -4.13 -8.50 13.54
CA LEU A 8 -4.58 -7.87 12.30
C LEU A 8 -6.11 -7.84 12.22
N PHE A 9 -6.82 -8.93 12.51
CA PHE A 9 -8.28 -8.91 12.53
C PHE A 9 -8.84 -7.88 13.51
N THR A 10 -8.25 -7.77 14.70
CA THR A 10 -8.60 -6.70 15.66
C THR A 10 -8.32 -5.32 15.07
N ARG A 11 -7.14 -5.08 14.50
CA ARG A 11 -6.77 -3.79 13.90
C ARG A 11 -7.71 -3.39 12.77
N LEU A 12 -8.20 -4.36 11.99
CA LEU A 12 -9.11 -4.18 10.87
C LEU A 12 -10.59 -4.17 11.27
N ASN A 13 -10.92 -4.25 12.56
CA ASN A 13 -12.30 -4.39 13.05
C ASN A 13 -13.08 -5.54 12.37
N LEU A 14 -12.39 -6.64 12.05
CA LEU A 14 -12.97 -7.81 11.43
C LEU A 14 -13.16 -8.92 12.46
N LYS A 15 -14.21 -9.73 12.28
CA LYS A 15 -14.42 -10.93 13.10
C LYS A 15 -13.22 -11.88 12.93
N LYS A 16 -12.62 -12.25 14.06
CA LYS A 16 -11.52 -13.23 14.15
C LYS A 16 -11.97 -14.58 13.63
N ARG A 17 -11.09 -15.26 12.91
CA ARG A 17 -11.32 -16.58 12.32
C ARG A 17 -10.00 -17.31 12.12
N ASN A 18 -10.04 -18.64 12.09
CA ASN A 18 -8.85 -19.47 11.91
C ASN A 18 -8.49 -19.67 10.44
N GLU A 19 -9.48 -19.60 9.55
CA GLU A 19 -9.32 -19.82 8.11
C GLU A 19 -9.74 -18.56 7.37
N VAL A 20 -8.96 -18.20 6.35
CA VAL A 20 -9.25 -17.09 5.43
C VAL A 20 -9.37 -17.69 4.04
N THR A 21 -10.55 -17.65 3.44
CA THR A 21 -10.73 -18.13 2.06
C THR A 21 -10.35 -17.04 1.05
N PHE A 22 -10.09 -17.44 -0.20
CA PHE A 22 -9.66 -16.53 -1.24
C PHE A 22 -10.73 -15.45 -1.54
N GLU A 23 -12.00 -15.84 -1.45
CA GLU A 23 -13.18 -15.00 -1.63
C GLU A 23 -13.32 -13.92 -0.54
N GLU A 24 -12.68 -14.11 0.61
CA GLU A 24 -12.68 -13.14 1.71
C GLU A 24 -11.61 -12.05 1.54
N LEU A 25 -10.58 -12.28 0.72
CA LEU A 25 -9.47 -11.34 0.49
C LEU A 25 -9.96 -9.94 0.09
N PRO A 26 -10.93 -9.74 -0.81
CA PRO A 26 -11.43 -8.40 -1.13
C PRO A 26 -11.98 -7.64 0.08
N THR A 27 -12.63 -8.34 1.02
CA THR A 27 -13.15 -7.73 2.24
C THR A 27 -12.02 -7.33 3.19
N ILE A 28 -11.00 -8.18 3.32
CA ILE A 28 -9.82 -7.91 4.15
C ILE A 28 -9.02 -6.73 3.56
N LEU A 29 -8.76 -6.74 2.25
CA LEU A 29 -8.07 -5.66 1.54
C LEU A 29 -8.82 -4.33 1.65
N PHE A 30 -10.15 -4.36 1.50
CA PHE A 30 -11.00 -3.19 1.72
C PHE A 30 -10.82 -2.65 3.15
N SER A 31 -10.93 -3.50 4.17
CA SER A 31 -10.81 -3.05 5.56
C SER A 31 -9.42 -2.49 5.87
N PHE A 32 -8.36 -3.13 5.35
CA PHE A 32 -6.98 -2.68 5.47
C PHE A 32 -6.82 -1.24 4.97
N ALA A 33 -7.23 -0.96 3.74
CA ALA A 33 -7.07 0.36 3.13
C ALA A 33 -7.92 1.47 3.79
N HIS A 34 -8.98 1.12 4.51
CA HIS A 34 -9.86 2.08 5.21
C HIS A 34 -9.41 2.37 6.64
N THR A 35 -8.55 1.52 7.20
CA THR A 35 -8.24 1.49 8.63
C THR A 35 -6.77 1.73 8.94
N ILE A 36 -5.86 1.22 8.08
CA ILE A 36 -4.41 1.39 8.22
C ILE A 36 -3.96 2.41 7.16
N PRO A 37 -3.47 3.58 7.58
CA PRO A 37 -3.07 4.62 6.63
C PRO A 37 -1.73 4.31 5.96
N PHE A 38 -1.55 4.84 4.75
CA PHE A 38 -0.24 4.98 4.13
C PHE A 38 0.42 6.26 4.66
N GLU A 39 1.60 6.18 5.25
CA GLU A 39 2.28 7.34 5.86
C GLU A 39 3.80 7.18 5.97
N ASN A 40 4.52 8.29 6.07
CA ASN A 40 5.99 8.35 6.13
C ASN A 40 6.55 9.04 7.40
N LEU A 41 5.77 9.14 8.48
CA LEU A 41 6.11 10.02 9.60
C LEU A 41 7.40 9.58 10.31
N ASP A 42 7.66 8.27 10.38
CA ASP A 42 8.91 7.77 10.99
C ASP A 42 10.14 8.11 10.13
N VAL A 43 9.99 8.19 8.80
CA VAL A 43 11.06 8.65 7.90
C VAL A 43 11.39 10.12 8.21
N ILE A 44 10.35 10.95 8.33
CA ILE A 44 10.51 12.38 8.63
C ILE A 44 11.07 12.60 10.05
N ALA A 45 10.62 11.81 11.02
CA ALA A 45 11.09 11.86 12.40
C ALA A 45 12.44 11.17 12.62
N ARG A 46 13.03 10.54 11.59
CA ARG A 46 14.26 9.73 11.69
C ARG A 46 14.17 8.65 12.77
N ASN A 47 12.99 8.04 12.89
CA ASN A 47 12.65 7.03 13.90
C ASN A 47 12.27 5.69 13.24
N THR A 48 12.89 5.36 12.11
CA THR A 48 12.63 4.11 11.39
C THR A 48 13.33 2.94 12.07
N ASN A 49 12.65 1.82 12.20
CA ASN A 49 13.23 0.55 12.64
C ASN A 49 13.54 -0.35 11.45
N GLN A 50 14.34 -1.40 11.67
CA GLN A 50 14.50 -2.45 10.68
C GLN A 50 13.15 -3.09 10.36
N ILE A 51 12.90 -3.38 9.08
CA ILE A 51 11.73 -4.16 8.67
C ILE A 51 11.91 -5.60 9.12
N SER A 52 11.07 -5.99 10.08
CA SER A 52 10.93 -7.34 10.61
C SER A 52 9.48 -7.56 11.02
N LEU A 53 9.03 -8.81 11.09
CA LEU A 53 7.68 -9.12 11.57
C LEU A 53 7.37 -8.48 12.93
N GLU A 54 8.31 -8.52 13.88
CA GLU A 54 8.10 -7.99 15.23
C GLU A 54 7.93 -6.47 15.21
N ASN A 55 8.82 -5.75 14.53
CA ASN A 55 8.75 -4.29 14.44
C ASN A 55 7.50 -3.81 13.69
N LEU A 56 7.10 -4.53 12.63
CA LEU A 56 5.89 -4.21 11.87
C LEU A 56 4.62 -4.42 12.71
N ARG A 57 4.56 -5.50 13.49
CA ARG A 57 3.44 -5.75 14.41
C ARG A 57 3.36 -4.66 15.47
N GLU A 58 4.49 -4.33 16.08
CA GLU A 58 4.53 -3.31 17.13
C GLU A 58 4.09 -1.93 16.60
N LYS A 59 4.62 -1.51 15.45
CA LYS A 59 4.25 -0.24 14.84
C LYS A 59 2.79 -0.21 14.37
N ILE A 60 2.41 -1.12 13.49
CA ILE A 60 1.15 -1.01 12.72
C ILE A 60 -0.05 -1.53 13.53
N LEU A 61 0.16 -2.60 14.32
CA LEU A 61 -0.92 -3.29 15.02
C LEU A 61 -1.03 -2.85 16.49
N THR A 62 0.08 -2.82 17.24
CA THR A 62 0.06 -2.41 18.66
C THR A 62 -0.10 -0.89 18.77
N SER A 63 0.79 -0.13 18.13
CA SER A 63 0.82 1.34 18.19
C SER A 63 -0.18 2.00 17.23
N SER A 64 -0.98 1.21 16.51
CA SER A 64 -2.03 1.68 15.59
C SER A 64 -1.55 2.65 14.50
N ARG A 65 -0.27 2.60 14.12
CA ARG A 65 0.30 3.44 13.05
C ARG A 65 -0.02 2.91 11.66
N GLY A 66 0.45 3.63 10.65
CA GLY A 66 0.46 3.22 9.25
C GLY A 66 1.86 2.82 8.81
N GLY A 67 2.14 2.98 7.52
CA GLY A 67 3.49 2.86 6.98
C GLY A 67 3.56 3.07 5.47
N LEU A 68 4.76 2.93 4.91
CA LEU A 68 4.99 2.95 3.47
C LEU A 68 4.79 1.55 2.85
N CYS A 69 4.87 1.46 1.52
CA CYS A 69 4.59 0.23 0.79
C CYS A 69 5.41 -0.98 1.26
N TYR A 70 6.69 -0.76 1.60
CA TYR A 70 7.58 -1.80 2.10
C TYR A 70 7.23 -2.29 3.52
N GLU A 71 6.46 -1.51 4.29
CA GLU A 71 5.97 -1.91 5.60
C GLU A 71 4.61 -2.61 5.47
N LEU A 72 3.69 -1.98 4.74
CA LEU A 72 2.31 -2.44 4.60
C LEU A 72 2.23 -3.77 3.84
N ASN A 73 2.91 -3.88 2.69
CA ASN A 73 2.90 -5.11 1.91
C ASN A 73 3.69 -6.23 2.60
N THR A 74 4.76 -5.92 3.36
CA THR A 74 5.50 -6.94 4.12
C THR A 74 4.68 -7.49 5.29
N LEU A 75 3.97 -6.62 6.03
CA LEU A 75 3.04 -7.07 7.08
C LEU A 75 1.92 -7.95 6.50
N PHE A 76 1.35 -7.52 5.36
CA PHE A 76 0.28 -8.27 4.72
C PHE A 76 0.77 -9.60 4.12
N TYR A 77 1.99 -9.65 3.60
CA TYR A 77 2.67 -10.88 3.20
C TYR A 77 2.76 -11.87 4.36
N TYR A 78 3.20 -11.42 5.54
CA TYR A 78 3.25 -12.28 6.72
C TYR A 78 1.88 -12.80 7.12
N PHE A 79 0.85 -11.94 7.05
CA PHE A 79 -0.51 -12.36 7.35
C PHE A 79 -1.02 -13.43 6.37
N LEU A 80 -0.81 -13.25 5.06
CA LEU A 80 -1.22 -14.23 4.04
C LEU A 80 -0.47 -15.56 4.22
N ARG A 81 0.82 -15.51 4.52
CA ARG A 81 1.64 -16.71 4.80
C ARG A 81 1.13 -17.46 6.03
N ASP A 82 0.78 -16.75 7.11
CA ASP A 82 0.17 -17.34 8.31
C ASP A 82 -1.22 -17.93 8.04
N CYS A 83 -1.93 -17.42 7.02
CA CYS A 83 -3.19 -18.01 6.53
C CYS A 83 -2.99 -19.24 5.64
N GLY A 84 -1.74 -19.63 5.36
CA GLY A 84 -1.41 -20.81 4.55
C GLY A 84 -1.36 -20.58 3.05
N TYR A 85 -1.39 -19.31 2.59
CA TYR A 85 -1.25 -19.00 1.16
C TYR A 85 0.21 -19.13 0.68
N ASP A 86 0.39 -19.57 -0.56
CA ASP A 86 1.65 -19.45 -1.28
C ASP A 86 1.83 -18.00 -1.74
N VAL A 87 2.73 -17.28 -1.08
CA VAL A 87 2.99 -15.87 -1.32
C VAL A 87 4.48 -15.57 -1.39
N GLN A 88 4.82 -14.57 -2.19
CA GLN A 88 6.15 -14.00 -2.30
C GLN A 88 6.08 -12.47 -2.42
N LEU A 89 7.17 -11.80 -2.05
CA LEU A 89 7.34 -10.37 -2.27
C LEU A 89 8.04 -10.13 -3.61
N ALA A 90 7.73 -9.01 -4.26
CA ALA A 90 8.36 -8.60 -5.50
C ALA A 90 8.67 -7.10 -5.51
N LEU A 91 9.82 -6.73 -6.08
CA LEU A 91 10.21 -5.34 -6.31
C LEU A 91 9.51 -4.74 -7.52
N GLY A 92 9.14 -3.47 -7.39
CA GLY A 92 8.61 -2.68 -8.48
C GLY A 92 9.02 -1.21 -8.42
N THR A 93 8.70 -0.49 -9.49
CA THR A 93 8.92 0.95 -9.62
C THR A 93 7.60 1.62 -9.99
N VAL A 94 7.16 2.59 -9.17
CA VAL A 94 5.94 3.36 -9.43
C VAL A 94 6.11 4.27 -10.64
N TYR A 95 5.05 4.40 -11.45
CA TYR A 95 4.99 5.35 -12.56
C TYR A 95 4.15 6.57 -12.19
N LYS A 96 4.71 7.76 -12.36
CA LYS A 96 4.04 9.04 -12.14
C LYS A 96 3.48 9.55 -13.47
N ASN A 97 2.21 9.24 -13.73
CA ASN A 97 1.55 9.55 -15.01
C ASN A 97 1.41 11.06 -15.27
N ASP A 98 1.33 11.88 -14.22
CA ASP A 98 1.20 13.34 -14.27
C ASP A 98 2.45 14.03 -14.83
N ILE A 99 3.63 13.48 -14.55
CA ILE A 99 4.91 14.00 -15.04
C ILE A 99 5.61 13.05 -16.02
N ASN A 100 4.92 11.98 -16.41
CA ASN A 100 5.39 10.96 -17.36
C ASN A 100 6.79 10.40 -17.01
N ALA A 101 7.01 10.07 -15.74
CA ALA A 101 8.31 9.64 -15.24
C ALA A 101 8.22 8.48 -14.23
N TRP A 102 9.28 7.68 -14.15
CA TRP A 102 9.44 6.69 -13.09
C TRP A 102 9.80 7.36 -11.76
N ALA A 103 9.26 6.84 -10.66
CA ALA A 103 9.65 7.21 -9.32
C ALA A 103 11.04 6.62 -8.97
N LEU A 104 11.38 6.62 -7.67
CA LEU A 104 12.56 5.93 -7.15
C LEU A 104 12.58 4.49 -7.67
N GLU A 105 13.66 4.13 -8.36
CA GLU A 105 13.87 2.81 -8.93
C GLU A 105 13.83 1.73 -7.85
N ASP A 106 13.12 0.64 -8.10
CA ASP A 106 12.89 -0.44 -7.14
C ASP A 106 12.42 0.07 -5.77
N GLY A 107 11.70 1.19 -5.74
CA GLY A 107 11.21 1.84 -4.53
C GLY A 107 9.84 1.34 -4.06
N HIS A 108 9.27 0.33 -4.73
CA HIS A 108 7.96 -0.25 -4.39
C HIS A 108 8.07 -1.75 -4.15
N ILE A 109 7.23 -2.25 -3.25
CA ILE A 109 7.09 -3.68 -2.97
C ILE A 109 5.64 -4.05 -3.21
N THR A 110 5.40 -5.19 -3.87
CA THR A 110 4.08 -5.79 -4.07
C THR A 110 4.13 -7.27 -3.66
N ILE A 111 2.98 -7.92 -3.55
CA ILE A 111 2.87 -9.34 -3.20
C ILE A 111 2.36 -10.11 -4.41
N ILE A 112 2.94 -11.27 -4.67
CA ILE A 112 2.42 -12.24 -5.63
C ILE A 112 1.92 -13.44 -4.85
N LEU A 113 0.64 -13.78 -5.04
CA LEU A 113 -0.04 -14.91 -4.42
C LEU A 113 -0.36 -15.95 -5.49
N THR A 114 -0.05 -17.23 -5.24
CA THR A 114 -0.48 -18.34 -6.07
C THR A 114 -1.67 -19.04 -5.42
N TYR A 115 -2.77 -19.17 -6.15
CA TYR A 115 -3.97 -19.87 -5.70
C TYR A 115 -4.62 -20.58 -6.90
N ASP A 116 -4.99 -21.85 -6.74
CA ASP A 116 -5.55 -22.69 -7.80
C ASP A 116 -4.76 -22.63 -9.13
N ASN A 117 -3.42 -22.71 -9.05
CA ASN A 117 -2.49 -22.60 -10.18
C ASN A 117 -2.53 -21.27 -10.95
N VAL A 118 -3.12 -20.23 -10.35
CA VAL A 118 -3.17 -18.87 -10.91
C VAL A 118 -2.41 -17.92 -9.99
N GLN A 119 -1.60 -17.03 -10.59
CA GLN A 119 -0.94 -15.97 -9.86
C GLN A 119 -1.83 -14.72 -9.81
N TYR A 120 -1.81 -14.05 -8.66
CA TYR A 120 -2.53 -12.81 -8.38
C TYR A 120 -1.57 -11.78 -7.77
N LEU A 121 -1.72 -10.53 -8.18
CA LEU A 121 -1.05 -9.40 -7.53
C LEU A 121 -1.94 -8.94 -6.37
N ILE A 122 -1.33 -8.83 -5.20
CA ILE A 122 -1.93 -8.25 -4.00
C ILE A 122 -1.13 -7.00 -3.64
N ASP A 123 -1.81 -5.88 -3.43
CA ASP A 123 -1.17 -4.64 -3.02
C ASP A 123 -2.07 -3.85 -2.06
N VAL A 124 -1.55 -3.59 -0.86
CA VAL A 124 -2.13 -2.73 0.18
C VAL A 124 -1.27 -1.49 0.45
N GLY A 125 -0.19 -1.31 -0.31
CA GLY A 125 0.88 -0.35 -0.05
C GLY A 125 1.03 0.79 -1.06
N ILE A 126 0.35 0.75 -2.22
CA ILE A 126 0.42 1.83 -3.24
C ILE A 126 -0.51 3.03 -2.95
N ALA A 127 -0.59 3.43 -1.69
CA ALA A 127 -1.40 4.55 -1.19
C ALA A 127 -2.87 4.50 -1.69
N SER A 128 -3.36 5.54 -2.37
CA SER A 128 -4.76 5.61 -2.85
C SER A 128 -5.03 4.78 -4.12
N LEU A 129 -4.02 4.12 -4.70
CA LEU A 129 -4.13 3.32 -5.93
C LEU A 129 -4.31 1.82 -5.65
N VAL A 130 -4.52 1.42 -4.39
CA VAL A 130 -4.63 0.00 -4.02
C VAL A 130 -5.83 -0.67 -4.71
N PRO A 131 -5.68 -1.89 -5.28
CA PRO A 131 -6.76 -2.54 -6.03
C PRO A 131 -7.98 -2.95 -5.21
N LEU A 132 -7.82 -3.24 -3.92
CA LEU A 132 -8.84 -3.81 -3.02
C LEU A 132 -9.39 -5.20 -3.42
N VAL A 133 -8.74 -5.86 -4.37
CA VAL A 133 -9.09 -7.20 -4.86
C VAL A 133 -7.81 -7.85 -5.40
N PRO A 134 -7.65 -9.18 -5.29
CA PRO A 134 -6.58 -9.88 -6.00
C PRO A 134 -6.66 -9.66 -7.52
N VAL A 135 -5.57 -9.20 -8.14
CA VAL A 135 -5.53 -8.90 -9.58
C VAL A 135 -4.85 -10.04 -10.33
N PRO A 136 -5.57 -10.82 -11.17
CA PRO A 136 -5.00 -12.00 -11.80
C PRO A 136 -3.95 -11.64 -12.86
N PHE A 137 -2.90 -12.45 -12.97
CA PHE A 137 -1.87 -12.33 -14.00
C PHE A 137 -2.33 -12.81 -15.40
N THR A 138 -3.61 -13.16 -15.54
CA THR A 138 -4.21 -13.63 -16.79
C THR A 138 -4.47 -12.51 -17.81
N GLY A 139 -4.26 -11.25 -17.44
CA GLY A 139 -4.57 -10.09 -18.27
C GLY A 139 -6.02 -9.62 -18.18
N LYS A 140 -6.90 -10.38 -17.52
CA LYS A 140 -8.29 -9.99 -17.28
C LYS A 140 -8.34 -8.82 -16.30
N SER A 141 -9.19 -7.85 -16.59
CA SER A 141 -9.47 -6.77 -15.64
C SER A 141 -10.38 -7.25 -14.52
N VAL A 142 -10.17 -6.70 -13.33
CA VAL A 142 -11.03 -6.84 -12.16
C VAL A 142 -11.47 -5.45 -11.71
N SER A 143 -12.61 -5.36 -11.03
CA SER A 143 -13.14 -4.10 -10.52
C SER A 143 -13.40 -4.20 -9.03
N SER A 144 -13.13 -3.10 -8.33
CA SER A 144 -13.47 -2.92 -6.92
C SER A 144 -14.08 -1.54 -6.71
N LYS A 145 -14.41 -1.21 -5.47
CA LYS A 145 -14.86 0.14 -5.10
C LYS A 145 -13.81 1.22 -5.38
N ASN A 146 -12.53 0.86 -5.58
CA ASN A 146 -11.46 1.79 -5.92
C ASN A 146 -11.11 1.80 -7.41
N GLY A 147 -11.97 1.27 -8.28
CA GLY A 147 -11.81 1.31 -9.74
C GLY A 147 -11.47 -0.04 -10.36
N SER A 148 -11.07 -0.02 -11.63
CA SER A 148 -10.76 -1.22 -12.41
C SER A 148 -9.26 -1.35 -12.63
N TYR A 149 -8.75 -2.56 -12.44
CA TYR A 149 -7.33 -2.88 -12.43
C TYR A 149 -7.05 -4.08 -13.33
N ARG A 150 -5.84 -4.17 -13.87
CA ARG A 150 -5.34 -5.37 -14.55
C ARG A 150 -3.83 -5.49 -14.40
N VAL A 151 -3.34 -6.71 -14.37
CA VAL A 151 -1.92 -7.00 -14.58
C VAL A 151 -1.70 -7.33 -16.04
N ARG A 152 -0.71 -6.70 -16.68
CA ARG A 152 -0.35 -6.94 -18.08
C ARG A 152 1.12 -7.31 -18.19
N ARG A 153 1.43 -8.28 -19.04
CA ARG A 153 2.80 -8.47 -19.52
C ARG A 153 3.12 -7.30 -20.46
N LYS A 154 4.13 -6.51 -20.13
CA LYS A 154 4.55 -5.31 -20.86
C LYS A 154 6.01 -5.05 -20.50
N ASP A 155 6.89 -5.15 -21.47
CA ASP A 155 8.30 -4.87 -21.26
C ASP A 155 8.50 -3.36 -21.11
N THR A 156 9.16 -2.97 -20.02
CA THR A 156 9.50 -1.59 -19.68
C THR A 156 10.96 -1.55 -19.21
N SER A 157 11.52 -0.35 -19.01
CA SER A 157 12.84 -0.21 -18.39
C SER A 157 12.88 -0.58 -16.90
N LYS A 158 11.74 -0.94 -16.27
CA LYS A 158 11.60 -1.20 -14.83
C LYS A 158 10.86 -2.51 -14.50
N GLY A 159 10.63 -3.38 -15.48
CA GLY A 159 9.84 -4.60 -15.29
C GLY A 159 9.28 -5.17 -16.59
N ASN A 160 8.88 -6.45 -16.54
CA ASN A 160 8.19 -7.16 -17.62
C ASN A 160 6.68 -7.35 -17.36
N TYR A 161 6.20 -6.90 -16.20
CA TYR A 161 4.80 -6.76 -15.87
C TYR A 161 4.49 -5.34 -15.40
N VAL A 162 3.25 -4.91 -15.62
CA VAL A 162 2.69 -3.67 -15.07
C VAL A 162 1.37 -3.95 -14.40
N LEU A 163 1.11 -3.27 -13.28
CA LEU A 163 -0.24 -3.04 -12.78
C LEU A 163 -0.77 -1.78 -13.46
N GLU A 164 -1.93 -1.88 -14.08
CA GLU A 164 -2.63 -0.74 -14.68
C GLU A 164 -3.98 -0.53 -14.00
N ARG A 165 -4.42 0.73 -13.94
CA ARG A 165 -5.73 1.15 -13.44
C ARG A 165 -6.41 2.05 -14.47
N ILE A 166 -7.73 1.93 -14.62
CA ILE A 166 -8.53 2.89 -15.40
C ILE A 166 -8.59 4.22 -14.65
N ASP A 167 -8.22 5.31 -15.31
CA ASP A 167 -8.36 6.67 -14.80
C ASP A 167 -9.76 7.26 -15.03
N THR A 168 -9.95 8.54 -14.72
CA THR A 168 -11.24 9.23 -14.88
C THR A 168 -11.68 9.39 -16.32
N ASP A 169 -10.74 9.32 -17.27
CA ASP A 169 -10.99 9.52 -18.69
C ASP A 169 -11.26 8.18 -19.40
N GLY A 170 -11.25 7.07 -18.66
CA GLY A 170 -11.46 5.73 -19.17
C GLY A 170 -10.18 5.07 -19.69
N GLU A 171 -9.02 5.71 -19.53
CA GLU A 171 -7.75 5.24 -20.06
C GLU A 171 -6.99 4.38 -19.05
N TRP A 172 -6.31 3.34 -19.54
CA TRP A 172 -5.44 2.52 -18.69
C TRP A 172 -4.13 3.25 -18.41
N LYS A 173 -3.89 3.57 -17.13
CA LYS A 173 -2.65 4.19 -16.65
C LYS A 173 -1.82 3.20 -15.86
N VAL A 174 -0.50 3.26 -16.02
CA VAL A 174 0.44 2.41 -15.28
C VAL A 174 0.51 2.88 -13.84
N CYS A 175 0.29 1.99 -12.88
CA CYS A 175 0.53 2.26 -11.46
C CYS A 175 1.99 2.00 -11.12
N HIS A 176 2.48 0.80 -11.42
CA HIS A 176 3.90 0.43 -11.27
C HIS A 176 4.27 -0.68 -12.25
N ALA A 177 5.55 -0.77 -12.58
CA ALA A 177 6.16 -1.93 -13.24
C ALA A 177 6.88 -2.79 -12.20
N PHE A 178 7.06 -4.07 -12.49
CA PHE A 178 7.73 -5.00 -11.60
C PHE A 178 8.24 -6.24 -12.35
N TYR A 179 9.18 -6.94 -11.72
CA TYR A 179 9.56 -8.30 -12.06
C TYR A 179 8.98 -9.27 -11.04
N LYS A 180 8.78 -10.53 -11.41
CA LYS A 180 8.31 -11.58 -10.50
C LYS A 180 9.44 -12.24 -9.69
N HIS A 181 10.54 -11.54 -9.49
CA HIS A 181 11.66 -12.08 -8.71
C HIS A 181 11.31 -11.99 -7.23
N ASN A 182 11.34 -13.15 -6.55
CA ASN A 182 11.15 -13.21 -5.12
C ASN A 182 12.25 -12.40 -4.41
N ILE A 183 11.85 -11.62 -3.42
CA ILE A 183 12.75 -10.86 -2.56
C ILE A 183 12.53 -11.23 -1.09
N ASP A 184 13.54 -11.00 -0.26
CA ASP A 184 13.50 -11.23 1.17
C ASP A 184 13.57 -9.91 1.97
N GLU A 185 13.63 -10.03 3.30
CA GLU A 185 13.72 -8.88 4.20
C GLU A 185 15.01 -8.06 4.01
N ILE A 186 16.10 -8.63 3.49
CA ILE A 186 17.35 -7.89 3.24
C ILE A 186 17.08 -6.85 2.17
N ILE A 187 16.46 -7.27 1.07
CA ILE A 187 16.06 -6.38 -0.02
C ILE A 187 14.99 -5.38 0.44
N VAL A 188 14.02 -5.81 1.24
CA VAL A 188 12.99 -4.90 1.81
C VAL A 188 13.63 -3.79 2.65
N ASN A 189 14.62 -4.12 3.47
CA ASN A 189 15.36 -3.14 4.27
C ASN A 189 16.22 -2.21 3.39
N ASP A 190 16.77 -2.70 2.28
CA ASP A 190 17.45 -1.86 1.29
C ASP A 190 16.50 -0.85 0.63
N VAL A 191 15.25 -1.27 0.31
CA VAL A 191 14.21 -0.34 -0.17
C VAL A 191 13.96 0.77 0.85
N GLN A 192 13.78 0.43 2.13
CA GLN A 192 13.62 1.43 3.19
C GLN A 192 14.81 2.40 3.22
N ARG A 193 16.03 1.88 3.21
CA ARG A 193 17.25 2.69 3.22
C ARG A 193 17.30 3.67 2.05
N ARG A 194 17.02 3.21 0.82
CA ARG A 194 16.97 4.08 -0.37
C ARG A 194 15.84 5.11 -0.27
N VAL A 195 14.68 4.76 0.28
CA VAL A 195 13.60 5.72 0.51
C VAL A 195 14.01 6.82 1.49
N ILE A 196 14.82 6.50 2.50
CA ILE A 196 15.35 7.46 3.48
C ILE A 196 16.44 8.35 2.85
N GLU A 197 17.38 7.74 2.14
CA GLU A 197 18.65 8.39 1.72
C GLU A 197 18.60 9.04 0.33
N ASP A 198 17.88 8.45 -0.64
CA ASP A 198 17.94 8.88 -2.03
C ASP A 198 17.26 10.25 -2.23
N GLU A 199 17.94 11.16 -2.93
CA GLU A 199 17.42 12.49 -3.22
C GLU A 199 16.14 12.46 -4.07
N LYS A 200 15.97 11.45 -4.93
CA LYS A 200 14.78 11.24 -5.76
C LYS A 200 13.59 10.72 -4.95
N SER A 201 13.80 10.24 -3.73
CA SER A 201 12.71 9.86 -2.84
C SER A 201 11.85 11.08 -2.53
N ILE A 202 10.54 10.95 -2.70
CA ILE A 202 9.58 11.99 -2.30
C ILE A 202 9.17 11.83 -0.83
N PHE A 203 9.42 10.66 -0.23
CA PHE A 203 8.98 10.33 1.12
C PHE A 203 9.96 10.79 2.21
N ASN A 204 11.11 11.35 1.84
CA ASN A 204 12.05 11.99 2.78
C ASN A 204 12.00 13.53 2.74
N LYS A 205 11.01 14.12 2.04
CA LYS A 205 10.92 15.58 1.83
C LYS A 205 9.94 16.29 2.75
N GLY A 206 8.88 15.60 3.17
CA GLY A 206 7.85 16.16 4.04
C GLY A 206 6.83 15.10 4.43
N PRO A 207 6.03 15.34 5.49
CA PRO A 207 5.06 14.35 5.96
C PRO A 207 3.91 14.22 4.98
N ILE A 208 3.48 12.98 4.78
CA ILE A 208 2.30 12.60 4.02
C ILE A 208 1.57 11.47 4.76
N ALA A 209 0.25 11.59 4.84
CA ALA A 209 -0.63 10.49 5.24
C ALA A 209 -1.77 10.37 4.21
N VAL A 210 -2.07 9.16 3.76
CA VAL A 210 -3.13 8.88 2.78
C VAL A 210 -3.98 7.72 3.28
N LYS A 211 -5.30 7.84 3.17
CA LYS A 211 -6.23 6.77 3.56
C LYS A 211 -7.45 6.77 2.67
N LEU A 212 -7.94 5.58 2.31
CA LEU A 212 -9.21 5.49 1.61
C LEU A 212 -10.38 5.86 2.54
N THR A 213 -11.42 6.37 1.91
CA THR A 213 -12.72 6.64 2.51
C THR A 213 -13.80 5.96 1.68
N ASN A 214 -15.01 5.87 2.22
CA ASN A 214 -16.14 5.27 1.50
C ASN A 214 -16.47 5.94 0.15
N SER A 215 -16.00 7.17 -0.08
CA SER A 215 -16.29 7.98 -1.26
C SER A 215 -15.05 8.36 -2.08
N GLY A 216 -13.86 7.90 -1.68
CA GLY A 216 -12.61 8.15 -2.37
C GLY A 216 -11.40 8.05 -1.43
N HIS A 217 -10.63 9.13 -1.29
CA HIS A 217 -9.49 9.16 -0.39
C HIS A 217 -9.20 10.56 0.14
N ILE A 218 -8.47 10.61 1.24
CA ILE A 218 -7.91 11.82 1.83
C ILE A 218 -6.40 11.72 1.88
N SER A 219 -5.73 12.85 1.65
CA SER A 219 -4.28 13.00 1.72
C SER A 219 -3.93 14.22 2.56
N LEU A 220 -3.10 14.05 3.57
CA LEU A 220 -2.70 15.09 4.51
C LEU A 220 -1.19 15.32 4.44
N THR A 221 -0.79 16.56 4.15
CA THR A 221 0.58 17.06 4.35
C THR A 221 0.58 18.03 5.54
N ASN A 222 1.75 18.48 5.99
CA ASN A 222 1.86 19.53 7.02
C ASN A 222 1.32 20.91 6.57
N THR A 223 0.97 21.07 5.30
CA THR A 223 0.51 22.34 4.72
C THR A 223 -0.87 22.26 4.11
N SER A 224 -1.41 21.05 3.87
CA SER A 224 -2.72 20.92 3.25
C SER A 224 -3.42 19.59 3.52
N LEU A 225 -4.75 19.65 3.54
CA LEU A 225 -5.63 18.49 3.42
C LEU A 225 -6.20 18.46 2.01
N THR A 226 -6.03 17.34 1.31
CA THR A 226 -6.63 17.09 0.00
C THR A 226 -7.69 16.00 0.12
N GLU A 227 -8.91 16.30 -0.30
CA GLU A 227 -10.02 15.36 -0.35
C GLU A 227 -10.33 15.03 -1.81
N ALA A 228 -10.33 13.75 -2.14
CA ALA A 228 -10.75 13.24 -3.43
C ALA A 228 -12.05 12.47 -3.24
N ILE A 229 -13.18 13.05 -3.67
CA ILE A 229 -14.52 12.48 -3.52
C ILE A 229 -15.12 12.28 -4.91
N ARG A 230 -15.41 11.03 -5.26
CA ARG A 230 -16.04 10.66 -6.56
C ARG A 230 -15.37 11.34 -7.78
N GLY A 231 -14.04 11.37 -7.79
CA GLY A 231 -13.24 11.94 -8.88
C GLY A 231 -12.98 13.45 -8.78
N LYS A 232 -13.69 14.19 -7.93
CA LYS A 232 -13.41 15.61 -7.67
C LYS A 232 -12.40 15.76 -6.55
N LYS A 233 -11.32 16.50 -6.80
CA LYS A 233 -10.30 16.84 -5.80
C LYS A 233 -10.53 18.25 -5.27
N THR A 234 -10.42 18.42 -3.97
CA THR A 234 -10.42 19.74 -3.30
C THR A 234 -9.25 19.77 -2.33
N LYS A 235 -8.51 20.88 -2.33
CA LYS A 235 -7.32 21.08 -1.50
C LYS A 235 -7.56 22.28 -0.60
N HIS A 236 -7.34 22.08 0.69
CA HIS A 236 -7.45 23.07 1.73
C HIS A 236 -6.08 23.29 2.35
N GLU A 237 -5.64 24.54 2.44
CA GLU A 237 -4.49 24.89 3.27
C GLU A 237 -4.85 24.74 4.74
N ILE A 238 -3.88 24.34 5.56
CA ILE A 238 -4.10 24.07 6.98
C ILE A 238 -2.98 24.67 7.83
N THR A 239 -3.30 24.95 9.09
CA THR A 239 -2.31 25.32 10.11
C THR A 239 -1.65 24.07 10.71
N GLU A 240 -0.60 24.26 11.51
CA GLU A 240 0.05 23.17 12.24
C GLU A 240 -0.89 22.50 13.25
N ASP A 241 -1.74 23.28 13.94
CA ASP A 241 -2.70 22.72 14.89
C ASP A 241 -3.75 21.87 14.18
N GLN A 242 -4.24 22.34 13.03
CA GLN A 242 -5.14 21.55 12.17
C GLN A 242 -4.45 20.29 11.64
N TYR A 243 -3.15 20.33 11.33
CA TYR A 243 -2.41 19.13 10.93
C TYR A 243 -2.42 18.07 12.03
N LYS A 244 -2.11 18.43 13.29
CA LYS A 244 -2.14 17.51 14.44
C LYS A 244 -3.55 16.96 14.68
N GLU A 245 -4.56 17.83 14.61
CA GLU A 245 -5.96 17.44 14.76
C GLU A 245 -6.41 16.46 13.67
N PHE A 246 -6.14 16.75 12.40
CA PHE A 246 -6.53 15.91 11.27
C PHE A 246 -5.77 14.58 11.25
N LEU A 247 -4.50 14.59 11.64
CA LEU A 247 -3.72 13.35 11.74
C LEU A 247 -4.36 12.39 12.76
N TYR A 248 -4.86 12.91 13.88
CA TYR A 248 -5.60 12.11 14.85
C TYR A 248 -7.00 11.74 14.38
N THR A 249 -7.83 12.72 14.02
CA THR A 249 -9.26 12.50 13.73
C THR A 249 -9.51 11.73 12.44
N LEU A 250 -8.66 11.89 11.42
CA LEU A 250 -8.86 11.28 10.11
C LEU A 250 -8.01 10.02 9.90
N PHE A 251 -6.84 9.92 10.54
CA PHE A 251 -5.90 8.81 10.35
C PHE A 251 -5.68 7.97 11.62
N ALA A 252 -6.27 8.36 12.76
CA ALA A 252 -6.07 7.72 14.07
C ALA A 252 -4.60 7.69 14.53
N ILE A 253 -3.79 8.65 14.06
CA ILE A 253 -2.39 8.77 14.43
C ILE A 253 -2.23 9.92 15.42
N LYS A 254 -1.68 9.62 16.59
CA LYS A 254 -1.26 10.61 17.58
C LYS A 254 0.25 10.77 17.50
N LEU A 255 0.70 12.02 17.31
CA LEU A 255 2.13 12.40 17.41
C LEU A 255 2.57 12.46 18.87
#